data_AF-A0A925DIA8-F1
#
_entry.id   AF-A0A925DIA8-F1
#
_cell.length_a   1.000
_cell.length_b   1.000
_cell.length_c   1.000
_cell.angle_alpha   90.00
_cell.angle_beta   90.00
_cell.angle_gamma   90.00
#
_symmetry.space_group_name_H-M   'P 1'
#
loop_
_entity.id
_entity.type
_entity.pdbx_description
1 polymer ?
#
loop_
_entity_poly.entity_id
_entity_poly.type
_entity_poly.pdbx_seq_one_letter_code
_entity_poly.pdbx_strand_id
1 'polypeptide(L)'
;LPAAVEALPFARPIENWKAELFDSVDAGFTVARSGIAATGTLVLAPDAGSPRTVSLVPPLHVALVYADTLHADLHAAAKSERWGDGMPTNVVLASSPSKTSDIQQTLAFGAHGPRWLWVIIVTGRAGQGAAA
;
A
#
# COMPACT_ATOMS: atom_id res chain seq x y z
N LEU A 1 -6.38 16.21 -9.72
CA LEU A 1 -5.80 16.48 -8.39
C LEU A 1 -5.89 17.97 -8.12
N PRO A 2 -5.90 18.44 -6.85
CA PRO A 2 -5.79 19.87 -6.54
C PRO A 2 -4.54 20.49 -7.18
N ALA A 3 -4.57 21.79 -7.49
CA ALA A 3 -3.45 22.47 -8.17
C ALA A 3 -2.13 22.45 -7.38
N ALA A 4 -2.19 22.24 -6.07
CA ALA A 4 -1.03 22.14 -5.19
C ALA A 4 -0.40 20.73 -5.17
N VAL A 5 -1.00 19.74 -5.86
CA VAL A 5 -0.53 18.35 -5.87
C VAL A 5 0.01 18.03 -7.26
N GLU A 6 1.31 17.78 -7.32
CA GLU A 6 1.99 17.27 -8.50
C GLU A 6 1.95 15.73 -8.51
N ALA A 7 1.59 15.14 -9.65
CA ALA A 7 1.61 13.70 -9.84
C ALA A 7 2.89 13.28 -10.56
N LEU A 8 3.68 12.42 -9.93
CA LEU A 8 4.95 11.92 -10.46
C LEU A 8 4.79 10.45 -10.91
N PRO A 9 4.66 10.17 -12.22
CA PRO A 9 4.55 8.80 -12.73
C PRO A 9 5.92 8.14 -12.85
N PHE A 10 6.06 6.86 -12.49
CA PHE A 10 7.30 6.07 -12.64
C PHE A 10 7.70 5.89 -14.11
N ALA A 11 8.31 6.94 -14.67
CA ALA A 11 8.66 7.03 -16.09
C ALA A 11 10.15 6.76 -16.35
N ARG A 12 10.99 6.61 -15.31
CA ARG A 12 12.42 6.31 -15.44
C ARG A 12 12.79 5.16 -14.49
N PRO A 13 13.91 4.44 -14.73
CA PRO A 13 14.38 3.37 -13.86
C PRO A 13 14.56 3.83 -12.41
N ILE A 14 14.29 2.93 -11.45
CA ILE A 14 14.28 3.27 -10.02
C ILE A 14 15.63 3.78 -9.52
N GLU A 15 16.73 3.32 -10.10
CA GLU A 15 18.10 3.74 -9.79
C GLU A 15 18.28 5.25 -9.96
N ASN A 16 17.62 5.83 -10.95
CA ASN A 16 17.69 7.25 -11.29
C ASN A 16 16.63 8.08 -10.54
N TRP A 17 15.79 7.43 -9.72
CA TRP A 17 14.69 8.03 -8.96
C TRP A 17 14.95 8.07 -7.46
N LYS A 18 15.96 7.33 -6.96
CA LYS A 18 16.17 7.14 -5.52
C LYS A 18 16.24 8.48 -4.78
N ALA A 19 17.15 9.38 -5.15
CA ALA A 19 17.32 10.65 -4.44
C ALA A 19 16.02 11.46 -4.35
N GLU A 20 15.34 11.65 -5.48
CA GLU A 20 14.06 12.37 -5.54
C GLU A 20 12.98 11.71 -4.67
N LEU A 21 12.89 10.38 -4.69
CA LEU A 21 11.93 9.63 -3.88
C LEU A 21 12.19 9.77 -2.37
N PHE A 22 13.45 9.89 -1.95
CA PHE A 22 13.83 10.06 -0.54
C PHE A 22 13.75 11.52 -0.08
N ASP A 23 14.12 12.47 -0.94
CA ASP A 23 14.40 13.85 -0.53
C ASP A 23 13.24 14.81 -0.85
N SER A 24 12.43 14.53 -1.87
CA SER A 24 11.44 15.48 -2.39
C SER A 24 10.03 14.93 -2.59
N VAL A 25 9.82 13.61 -2.52
CA VAL A 25 8.47 13.02 -2.66
C VAL A 25 7.77 12.96 -1.31
N ASP A 26 6.69 13.72 -1.18
CA ASP A 26 5.92 13.81 0.07
C ASP A 26 5.10 12.54 0.35
N ALA A 27 4.56 11.90 -0.69
CA ALA A 27 3.66 10.76 -0.54
C ALA A 27 3.76 9.75 -1.67
N GLY A 28 3.68 8.47 -1.32
CA GLY A 28 3.49 7.36 -2.25
C GLY A 28 2.02 6.97 -2.32
N PHE A 29 1.50 6.75 -3.52
CA PHE A 29 0.13 6.28 -3.72
C PHE A 29 0.13 4.88 -4.32
N THR A 30 -0.60 3.95 -3.71
CA THR A 30 -0.76 2.59 -4.25
C THR A 30 -2.21 2.15 -4.21
N VAL A 31 -2.60 1.32 -5.17
CA VAL A 31 -3.83 0.52 -5.05
C VAL A 31 -3.46 -0.84 -4.49
N ALA A 32 -3.95 -1.14 -3.29
CA ALA A 32 -3.83 -2.45 -2.69
C ALA A 32 -4.64 -3.47 -3.49
N ARG A 33 -4.07 -4.66 -3.68
CA ARG A 33 -4.76 -5.78 -4.33
C ARG A 33 -5.97 -6.20 -3.48
N SER A 34 -5.77 -6.33 -2.18
CA SER A 34 -6.78 -6.76 -1.21
C SER A 34 -6.41 -6.26 0.19
N GLY A 35 -7.26 -6.55 1.17
CA GLY A 35 -6.94 -6.33 2.58
C GLY A 35 -7.41 -7.49 3.46
N ILE A 36 -6.80 -7.65 4.63
CA ILE A 36 -7.14 -8.64 5.63
C ILE A 36 -7.64 -7.91 6.88
N ALA A 37 -8.92 -8.08 7.18
CA ALA A 37 -9.60 -7.34 8.24
C ALA A 37 -9.10 -7.72 9.65
N ALA A 38 -8.90 -9.02 9.91
CA ALA A 38 -8.49 -9.51 11.24
C ALA A 38 -7.18 -8.90 11.76
N THR A 39 -6.27 -8.52 10.85
CA THR A 39 -4.93 -8.01 11.19
C THR A 39 -4.70 -6.57 10.72
N GLY A 40 -5.71 -5.93 10.12
CA GLY A 40 -5.56 -4.61 9.50
C GLY A 40 -4.42 -4.58 8.48
N THR A 41 -4.32 -5.62 7.64
CA THR A 41 -3.23 -5.77 6.67
C THR A 41 -3.65 -5.38 5.27
N LEU A 42 -2.81 -4.64 4.57
CA LEU A 42 -2.94 -4.41 3.14
C LEU A 42 -2.08 -5.42 2.37
N VAL A 43 -2.63 -6.00 1.32
CA VAL A 43 -1.90 -6.85 0.38
C VAL A 43 -1.53 -6.01 -0.83
N LEU A 44 -0.24 -5.75 -1.00
CA LEU A 44 0.30 -5.05 -2.15
C LEU A 44 1.00 -6.05 -3.07
N ALA A 45 0.81 -5.90 -4.38
CA ALA A 45 1.48 -6.69 -5.40
C ALA A 45 2.28 -5.73 -6.31
N PRO A 46 3.50 -5.32 -5.91
CA PRO A 46 4.29 -4.37 -6.68
C PRO A 46 4.60 -4.88 -8.08
N ASP A 47 4.61 -3.97 -9.05
CA ASP A 47 5.00 -4.22 -10.44
C ASP A 47 5.86 -3.06 -10.98
N ALA A 48 6.11 -3.05 -12.29
CA ALA A 48 6.92 -2.01 -12.92
C ALA A 48 6.27 -0.61 -12.87
N GLY A 49 4.94 -0.52 -12.80
CA GLY A 49 4.19 0.74 -12.71
C GLY A 49 3.99 1.23 -11.28
N SER A 50 4.01 0.31 -10.30
CA SER A 50 3.96 0.62 -8.87
C SER A 50 5.06 -0.14 -8.11
N PRO A 51 6.33 0.32 -8.21
CA PRO A 51 7.45 -0.33 -7.52
C PRO A 51 7.25 -0.38 -6.01
N ARG A 52 7.87 -1.36 -5.35
CA ARG A 52 7.76 -1.55 -3.90
C ARG A 52 8.19 -0.31 -3.10
N THR A 53 9.13 0.47 -3.63
CA THR A 53 9.64 1.68 -2.98
C THR A 53 8.55 2.73 -2.76
N VAL A 54 7.48 2.74 -3.57
CA VAL A 54 6.34 3.67 -3.43
C VAL A 54 5.64 3.51 -2.10
N SER A 55 5.45 2.28 -1.62
CA SER A 55 4.78 2.03 -0.34
C SER A 55 5.73 2.10 0.86
N LEU A 56 7.04 2.25 0.64
CA LEU A 56 8.05 2.09 1.71
C LEU A 56 8.88 3.35 1.97
N VAL A 57 9.16 4.16 0.94
CA VAL A 57 10.14 5.24 1.01
C VAL A 57 9.50 6.58 1.36
N PRO A 58 8.47 7.07 0.64
CA PRO A 58 7.87 8.35 0.97
C PRO A 58 7.36 8.38 2.42
N PRO A 59 7.45 9.52 3.11
CA PRO A 59 7.07 9.61 4.52
C PRO A 59 5.58 9.33 4.74
N LEU A 60 4.72 9.62 3.76
CA LEU A 60 3.31 9.23 3.74
C LEU A 60 3.06 8.15 2.68
N HIS A 61 2.40 7.06 3.06
CA HIS A 61 1.82 6.11 2.13
C HIS A 61 0.30 6.23 2.12
N VAL A 62 -0.27 6.57 0.97
CA VAL A 62 -1.71 6.56 0.73
C VAL A 62 -2.06 5.28 -0.03
N ALA A 63 -2.77 4.38 0.63
CA ALA A 63 -3.19 3.12 0.06
C ALA A 63 -4.71 3.11 -0.18
N LEU A 64 -5.11 2.88 -1.43
CA LEU A 64 -6.50 2.65 -1.78
C LEU A 64 -6.79 1.15 -1.76
N VAL A 65 -7.88 0.73 -1.12
CA VAL A 65 -8.37 -0.65 -1.14
C VAL A 65 -9.87 -0.66 -1.43
N TYR A 66 -10.34 -1.62 -2.22
CA TYR A 66 -11.77 -1.78 -2.46
C TYR A 66 -12.40 -2.60 -1.33
N ALA A 67 -13.57 -2.18 -0.84
CA ALA A 67 -14.26 -2.91 0.22
C ALA A 67 -14.60 -4.35 -0.20
N ASP A 68 -14.86 -4.57 -1.49
CA ASP A 68 -15.15 -5.89 -2.05
C ASP A 68 -13.91 -6.80 -2.24
N THR A 69 -12.71 -6.27 -1.99
CA THR A 69 -11.46 -7.05 -1.93
C THR A 69 -10.96 -7.23 -0.51
N LEU A 70 -11.79 -6.99 0.51
CA LEU A 70 -11.44 -7.28 1.90
C LEU A 70 -11.79 -8.73 2.25
N HIS A 71 -10.84 -9.39 2.89
CA HIS A 71 -10.94 -10.75 3.39
C HIS A 71 -10.97 -10.75 4.91
N ALA A 72 -11.68 -11.72 5.51
CA ALA A 72 -11.77 -11.84 6.96
C ALA A 72 -10.39 -12.10 7.60
N ASP A 73 -9.65 -13.06 7.04
CA ASP A 73 -8.34 -13.52 7.55
C ASP A 73 -7.38 -13.90 6.40
N LEU A 74 -6.14 -14.25 6.77
CA LEU A 74 -5.08 -14.62 5.81
C LEU A 74 -5.43 -15.89 5.00
N HIS A 75 -6.13 -16.85 5.60
CA HIS A 75 -6.52 -18.08 4.91
C HIS A 75 -7.58 -17.80 3.84
N ALA A 76 -8.58 -16.98 4.17
CA ALA A 76 -9.59 -16.50 3.24
C ALA A 76 -8.96 -15.71 2.08
N ALA A 77 -7.99 -14.83 2.38
CA ALA A 77 -7.23 -14.11 1.35
C ALA A 77 -6.46 -15.06 0.43
N ALA A 78 -5.65 -15.97 1.00
CA ALA A 78 -4.85 -16.92 0.23
C ALA A 78 -5.69 -17.80 -0.70
N LYS A 79 -6.87 -18.22 -0.23
CA LYS A 79 -7.82 -19.01 -1.02
C LYS A 79 -8.47 -18.16 -2.12
N SER A 80 -8.98 -16.98 -1.79
CA SER A 80 -9.68 -16.11 -2.74
C SER A 80 -8.76 -15.58 -3.83
N GLU A 81 -7.51 -15.27 -3.48
CA GLU A 81 -6.48 -14.81 -4.43
C GLU A 81 -5.73 -15.96 -5.12
N ARG A 82 -6.08 -17.22 -4.82
CA ARG A 82 -5.51 -18.42 -5.45
C ARG A 82 -3.98 -18.48 -5.35
N TRP A 83 -3.41 -18.10 -4.21
CA TRP A 83 -1.95 -18.08 -4.02
C TRP A 83 -1.29 -19.46 -4.22
N GLY A 84 -2.04 -20.54 -3.99
CA GLY A 84 -1.58 -21.91 -4.25
C GLY A 84 -1.41 -22.26 -5.74
N ASP A 85 -2.05 -21.53 -6.65
CA ASP A 85 -1.96 -21.76 -8.10
C ASP A 85 -0.79 -20.99 -8.73
N GLY A 86 -0.08 -20.19 -7.93
CA GLY A 86 1.04 -19.37 -8.35
C GLY A 86 0.96 -17.97 -7.75
N MET A 87 2.09 -17.46 -7.29
CA MET A 87 2.22 -16.12 -6.72
C MET A 87 2.96 -15.19 -7.69
N PRO A 88 2.67 -13.87 -7.66
CA PRO A 88 3.56 -12.89 -8.25
C PRO A 88 4.97 -13.04 -7.68
N THR A 89 5.98 -12.55 -8.40
CA THR A 89 7.37 -12.49 -7.92
C THR A 89 7.50 -11.77 -6.57
N ASN A 90 6.51 -10.94 -6.23
CA ASN A 90 6.49 -10.16 -5.01
C ASN A 90 5.07 -9.92 -4.47
N VAL A 91 4.86 -10.20 -3.20
CA VAL A 91 3.70 -9.71 -2.44
C VAL A 91 4.20 -9.09 -1.14
N VAL A 92 3.68 -7.93 -0.78
CA VAL A 92 3.99 -7.22 0.46
C VAL A 92 2.74 -7.18 1.31
N LEU A 93 2.85 -7.72 2.52
CA LEU A 93 1.82 -7.67 3.53
C LEU A 93 2.15 -6.53 4.50
N ALA A 94 1.50 -5.39 4.35
CA ALA A 94 1.67 -4.22 5.20
C ALA A 94 0.61 -4.22 6.29
N SER A 95 0.95 -4.79 7.45
CA SER A 95 0.07 -4.86 8.62
C SER A 95 0.05 -3.54 9.40
N SER A 96 -1.02 -3.34 10.18
CA SER A 96 -1.19 -2.17 11.06
C SER A 96 0.11 -1.84 11.83
N PRO A 97 0.36 -0.54 12.12
CA PRO A 97 1.56 -0.11 12.84
C PRO A 97 1.78 -1.00 14.06
N SER A 98 2.99 -1.53 14.19
CA SER A 98 3.33 -2.36 15.34
C SER A 98 3.13 -1.52 16.59
N LYS A 99 2.33 -2.02 17.52
CA LYS A 99 2.35 -1.54 18.90
C LYS A 99 3.68 -2.04 19.49
N THR A 100 4.76 -1.33 19.23
CA THR A 100 6.05 -1.54 19.92
C THR A 100 5.96 -0.98 21.34
N SER A 101 5.15 -1.63 22.17
CA SER A 101 5.41 -1.62 23.60
C SER A 101 6.57 -2.58 23.85
N ASP A 102 7.76 -2.00 24.02
CA ASP A 102 8.98 -2.61 24.57
C ASP A 102 9.96 -3.31 23.60
N ILE A 103 10.75 -2.52 22.85
CA ILE A 103 12.15 -2.84 22.45
C ILE A 103 12.84 -1.50 22.10
N GLN A 104 13.64 -0.96 23.04
CA GLN A 104 14.60 0.17 22.91
C GLN A 104 14.28 1.57 23.51
N GLN A 105 13.26 1.79 24.33
CA GLN A 105 13.04 3.05 25.11
C GLN A 105 13.15 4.40 24.34
N THR A 106 13.30 4.37 23.01
CA THR A 106 13.50 5.52 22.13
C THR A 106 12.76 5.17 20.85
N LEU A 107 11.63 5.83 20.62
CA LEU A 107 10.83 5.63 19.42
C LEU A 107 11.64 6.11 18.20
N ALA A 108 12.25 5.18 17.47
CA ALA A 108 12.82 5.46 16.15
C ALA A 108 11.67 5.54 15.14
N PHE A 109 11.11 6.74 14.95
CA PHE A 109 10.11 6.99 13.93
C PHE A 109 10.77 7.00 12.54
N GLY A 110 10.33 6.11 11.64
CA GLY A 110 10.69 6.15 10.20
C GLY A 110 11.82 5.23 9.72
N ALA A 111 12.34 4.32 10.54
CA ALA A 111 13.41 3.40 10.10
C ALA A 111 12.92 2.17 9.30
N HIS A 112 11.63 1.84 9.34
CA HIS A 112 11.07 0.58 8.83
C HIS A 112 9.90 0.73 7.85
N GLY A 113 9.66 1.93 7.32
CA GLY A 113 8.55 2.21 6.40
C GLY A 113 8.04 3.66 6.53
N PRO A 114 6.95 4.00 5.84
CA PRO A 114 6.36 5.33 5.88
C PRO A 114 5.98 5.70 7.32
N ARG A 115 6.16 6.98 7.67
CA ARG A 115 5.79 7.55 8.98
C ARG A 115 4.28 7.58 9.17
N TRP A 116 3.54 7.75 8.09
CA TRP A 116 2.08 7.79 8.08
C TRP A 116 1.54 6.85 7.01
N LEU A 117 0.46 6.14 7.35
CA LEU A 117 -0.31 5.32 6.42
C LEU A 117 -1.75 5.81 6.42
N TRP A 118 -2.23 6.28 5.27
CA TRP A 118 -3.63 6.64 5.05
C TRP A 118 -4.28 5.57 4.19
N VAL A 119 -5.32 4.93 4.72
CA VAL A 119 -6.07 3.90 3.99
C VAL A 119 -7.40 4.47 3.52
N ILE A 120 -7.61 4.47 2.21
CA ILE A 120 -8.85 4.88 1.57
C ILE A 120 -9.61 3.61 1.17
N ILE A 121 -10.73 3.35 1.85
CA ILE A 121 -11.62 2.23 1.52
C ILE A 121 -12.69 2.72 0.56
N VAL A 122 -12.71 2.16 -0.64
CA VAL A 122 -13.73 2.46 -1.66
C VAL A 122 -14.87 1.45 -1.55
N THR A 123 -16.05 1.92 -1.15
CA THR A 123 -17.23 1.07 -0.92
C THR A 123 -18.14 0.92 -2.14
N GLY A 124 -17.97 1.74 -3.18
CA GLY A 124 -18.74 1.67 -4.41
C GLY A 124 -17.84 1.75 -5.65
N ARG A 125 -18.13 0.95 -6.67
CA ARG A 125 -17.53 1.13 -8.00
C ARG A 125 -18.35 2.17 -8.76
N ALA A 126 -17.72 3.26 -9.21
CA ALA A 126 -18.36 4.15 -10.17
C ALA A 126 -18.71 3.33 -11.43
N GLY A 127 -20.00 2.99 -11.57
CA GLY A 127 -20.50 2.10 -12.63
C GLY A 127 -21.59 1.09 -12.21
N GLN A 128 -21.86 0.89 -10.91
CA GLN A 128 -22.90 -0.06 -10.44
C GLN A 128 -24.12 0.63 -9.80
N GLY A 129 -24.46 1.84 -10.27
CA GLY A 129 -25.55 2.66 -9.72
C GLY A 129 -26.47 3.28 -10.78
N ALA A 130 -26.64 2.63 -11.94
CA ALA A 130 -27.59 3.05 -12.98
C ALA A 130 -28.60 1.96 -13.38
N ALA A 131 -28.79 0.96 -12.52
CA ALA A 131 -29.82 -0.06 -12.71
C ALA A 131 -30.36 -0.51 -11.34
N ALA A 132 -31.29 0.27 -10.81
CA ALA A 132 -32.32 -0.15 -9.86
C ALA A 132 -33.52 0.77 -10.03
#